data_AF-A0A961U3Z2-F1
#
_entry.id   AF-A0A961U3Z2-F1
#
_cell.length_a   1.000
_cell.length_b   1.000
_cell.length_c   1.000
_cell.angle_alpha   90.00
_cell.angle_beta   90.00
_cell.angle_gamma   90.00
#
_symmetry.space_group_name_H-M   'P 1'
#
loop_
_entity.id
_entity.type
_entity.pdbx_description
1 polymer ?
#
loop_
_entity_poly.entity_id
_entity_poly.type
_entity_poly.pdbx_seq_one_letter_code
_entity_poly.pdbx_strand_id
1 'polypeptide(L)'
;MTVGKNQGRSAKHTKSVNLALQGGGSHGAFTWGVLDRMFEDGRIWIEAISGTSAGAMNAVVASQGMYDNGGDGARAELERFWREISVAGQSSLIQR
;
A
#
# COMPACT_ATOMS: atom_id res chain seq x y z
N MET A 1 19.69 23.68 -0.03
CA MET A 1 18.31 23.21 0.17
C MET A 1 18.40 21.83 0.81
N THR A 2 18.19 21.74 2.11
CA THR A 2 18.34 20.50 2.87
C THR A 2 17.11 19.64 2.62
N VAL A 3 17.26 18.51 1.94
CA VAL A 3 16.21 17.48 1.80
C VAL A 3 15.79 17.07 3.21
N GLY A 4 14.53 17.33 3.55
CA GLY A 4 13.97 17.05 4.88
C GLY A 4 14.11 15.58 5.26
N LYS A 5 14.51 15.34 6.51
CA LYS A 5 14.67 14.01 7.11
C LYS A 5 13.37 13.19 7.00
N ASN A 6 13.51 11.88 6.78
CA ASN A 6 12.50 10.81 6.89
C ASN A 6 11.49 11.02 8.03
N GLN A 7 10.39 11.73 7.79
CA GLN A 7 9.36 12.03 8.81
C GLN A 7 8.53 10.80 9.21
N GLY A 8 8.60 9.68 8.48
CA GLY A 8 7.81 8.47 8.74
C GLY A 8 8.55 7.26 9.34
N ARG A 9 9.89 7.34 9.50
CA ARG A 9 10.69 6.18 9.89
C ARG A 9 10.84 6.09 11.42
N SER A 10 10.31 5.03 12.01
CA SER A 10 10.51 4.68 13.44
C SER A 10 11.78 3.86 13.69
N ALA A 11 12.27 3.86 14.92
CA ALA A 11 13.34 2.97 15.42
C ALA A 11 12.98 1.47 15.26
N LYS A 12 11.69 1.14 15.13
CA LYS A 12 11.22 -0.23 14.84
C LYS A 12 11.64 -0.72 13.45
N HIS A 13 11.89 0.19 12.49
CA HIS A 13 12.27 -0.18 11.12
C HIS A 13 13.75 -0.60 11.00
N THR A 14 13.99 -1.89 11.21
CA THR A 14 15.32 -2.53 11.16
C THR A 14 15.90 -2.74 9.75
N LYS A 15 15.08 -2.67 8.70
CA LYS A 15 15.51 -2.87 7.29
C LYS A 15 14.85 -1.87 6.35
N SER A 16 15.60 -1.38 5.36
CA SER A 16 15.06 -0.65 4.20
C SER A 16 14.98 -1.56 3.00
N VAL A 17 13.90 -1.48 2.26
CA VAL A 17 13.73 -2.16 0.98
C VAL A 17 13.10 -1.25 -0.07
N ASN A 18 13.36 -1.55 -1.33
CA ASN A 18 12.56 -1.07 -2.45
C ASN A 18 11.59 -2.19 -2.84
N LEU A 19 10.33 -1.84 -3.07
CA LEU A 19 9.27 -2.82 -3.31
C LEU A 19 8.71 -2.68 -4.73
N ALA A 20 8.64 -3.79 -5.46
CA ALA A 20 8.02 -3.86 -6.77
C ALA A 20 6.76 -4.73 -6.71
N LEU A 21 5.61 -4.16 -7.05
CA LEU A 21 4.30 -4.83 -6.97
C LEU A 21 3.84 -5.30 -8.35
N GLN A 22 3.73 -6.62 -8.49
CA GLN A 22 3.19 -7.23 -9.71
C GLN A 22 1.72 -6.85 -9.92
N GLY A 23 1.30 -6.74 -11.19
CA GLY A 23 -0.11 -6.69 -11.55
C GLY A 23 -0.82 -8.04 -11.36
N GLY A 24 -2.15 -8.00 -11.30
CA GLY A 24 -2.98 -9.21 -11.13
C GLY A 24 -4.49 -9.00 -11.10
N GLY A 25 -4.99 -7.81 -11.48
CA GLY A 25 -6.42 -7.50 -11.37
C GLY A 25 -6.94 -7.64 -9.94
N SER A 26 -8.02 -8.40 -9.75
CA SER A 26 -8.61 -8.68 -8.42
C SER A 26 -7.65 -9.40 -7.47
N HIS A 27 -6.68 -10.17 -7.97
CA HIS A 27 -5.64 -10.78 -7.12
C HIS A 27 -4.77 -9.72 -6.42
N GLY A 28 -4.82 -8.46 -6.83
CA GLY A 28 -4.20 -7.34 -6.11
C GLY A 28 -4.70 -7.20 -4.66
N ALA A 29 -5.90 -7.72 -4.32
CA ALA A 29 -6.41 -7.73 -2.96
C ALA A 29 -5.58 -8.64 -2.04
N PHE A 30 -5.03 -9.74 -2.58
CA PHE A 30 -4.08 -10.57 -1.83
C PHE A 30 -2.79 -9.79 -1.52
N THR A 31 -2.26 -9.06 -2.51
CA THR A 31 -1.10 -8.18 -2.31
C THR A 31 -1.39 -7.11 -1.26
N TRP A 32 -2.62 -6.57 -1.20
CA TRP A 32 -3.01 -5.66 -0.12
C TRP A 32 -2.90 -6.33 1.26
N GLY A 33 -3.44 -7.54 1.45
CA GLY A 33 -3.30 -8.24 2.73
C GLY A 33 -1.84 -8.46 3.16
N VAL A 34 -0.95 -8.74 2.20
CA VAL A 34 0.50 -8.84 2.46
C VAL A 34 1.08 -7.50 2.90
N LEU A 35 0.72 -6.41 2.21
CA LEU A 35 1.16 -5.05 2.55
C LEU A 35 0.65 -4.64 3.94
N ASP A 36 -0.62 -4.90 4.25
CA ASP A 36 -1.23 -4.58 5.54
C ASP A 36 -0.45 -5.23 6.69
N ARG A 37 -0.20 -6.54 6.58
CA ARG A 37 0.58 -7.28 7.57
C ARG A 37 2.03 -6.79 7.68
N MET A 38 2.64 -6.39 6.57
CA MET A 38 4.00 -5.87 6.54
C MET A 38 4.10 -4.50 7.24
N PHE A 39 3.14 -3.59 7.02
CA PHE A 39 3.10 -2.30 7.70
C PHE A 39 2.81 -2.44 9.20
N GLU A 40 1.90 -3.34 9.58
CA GLU A 40 1.63 -3.68 10.98
C GLU A 40 2.89 -4.21 11.70
N ASP A 41 3.61 -5.11 11.04
CA ASP A 41 4.86 -5.68 11.54
C ASP A 41 5.89 -4.58 11.84
N GLY A 42 6.02 -3.60 10.93
CA GLY A 42 6.80 -2.38 11.15
C GLY A 42 8.31 -2.60 11.29
N ARG A 43 8.84 -3.78 10.95
CA ARG A 43 10.30 -4.02 10.90
C ARG A 43 10.92 -3.54 9.59
N ILE A 44 10.12 -3.36 8.55
CA ILE A 44 10.54 -3.00 7.19
C ILE A 44 10.09 -1.57 6.88
N TRP A 45 11.02 -0.74 6.44
CA TRP A 45 10.75 0.57 5.85
C TRP A 45 10.84 0.48 4.33
N ILE A 46 9.85 1.06 3.65
CA ILE A 46 9.82 1.12 2.18
C ILE A 46 10.42 2.45 1.75
N GLU A 47 11.58 2.42 1.10
CA GLU A 47 12.24 3.63 0.57
C GLU A 47 11.65 4.04 -0.79
N ALA A 48 11.27 3.06 -1.60
CA ALA A 48 10.61 3.28 -2.88
C ALA A 48 9.65 2.13 -3.17
N ILE A 49 8.55 2.45 -3.85
CA ILE A 49 7.56 1.47 -4.29
C ILE A 49 7.19 1.72 -5.75
N SER A 50 7.10 0.64 -6.52
CA SER A 50 6.66 0.65 -7.91
C SER A 50 5.65 -0.46 -8.15
N GLY A 51 4.90 -0.39 -9.24
CA GLY A 51 4.01 -1.47 -9.62
C GLY A 51 3.38 -1.29 -10.99
N THR A 52 2.64 -2.31 -11.42
CA THR A 52 1.91 -2.30 -12.71
C THR A 52 0.46 -2.71 -12.49
N SER A 53 -0.50 -2.07 -13.19
CA SER A 53 -1.94 -2.38 -13.07
C SER A 53 -2.43 -2.32 -11.62
N ALA A 54 -3.08 -3.35 -11.09
CA ALA A 54 -3.50 -3.42 -9.68
C ALA A 54 -2.33 -3.23 -8.69
N GLY A 55 -1.11 -3.65 -9.07
CA GLY A 55 0.10 -3.38 -8.28
C GLY A 55 0.46 -1.90 -8.25
N ALA A 56 0.24 -1.16 -9.34
CA ALA A 56 0.44 0.30 -9.38
C ALA A 56 -0.58 1.03 -8.49
N MET A 57 -1.83 0.56 -8.47
CA MET A 57 -2.86 1.10 -7.58
C MET A 57 -2.47 0.92 -6.11
N ASN A 58 -2.09 -0.30 -5.71
CA ASN A 58 -1.58 -0.56 -4.36
C ASN A 58 -0.35 0.31 -4.03
N ALA A 59 0.57 0.49 -4.98
CA ALA A 59 1.77 1.31 -4.79
C ALA A 59 1.42 2.78 -4.49
N VAL A 60 0.51 3.38 -5.28
CA VAL A 60 0.09 4.77 -5.11
C VAL A 60 -0.69 4.97 -3.81
N VAL A 61 -1.66 4.10 -3.53
CA VAL A 61 -2.50 4.17 -2.32
C VAL A 61 -1.64 3.99 -1.05
N ALA A 62 -0.75 3.00 -1.04
CA ALA A 62 0.16 2.79 0.08
C ALA A 62 1.10 3.99 0.26
N SER A 63 1.66 4.54 -0.82
CA SER A 63 2.55 5.71 -0.76
C SER A 63 1.83 6.94 -0.18
N GLN A 64 0.59 7.17 -0.60
CA GLN A 64 -0.22 8.27 -0.08
C GLN A 64 -0.47 8.08 1.42
N GLY A 65 -0.93 6.90 1.84
CA GLY A 65 -1.14 6.64 3.27
C GLY A 65 0.14 6.70 4.10
N MET A 66 1.28 6.26 3.55
CA MET A 66 2.59 6.43 4.17
C MET A 66 2.96 7.90 4.35
N TYR A 67 2.63 8.75 3.37
CA TYR A 67 2.85 10.20 3.45
C TYR A 67 1.98 10.83 4.54
N ASP A 68 0.72 10.41 4.66
CA ASP A 68 -0.24 11.02 5.58
C ASP A 68 -0.01 10.59 7.05
N ASN A 69 0.23 9.29 7.31
CA ASN A 69 0.39 8.78 8.68
C ASN A 69 1.26 7.51 8.76
N GLY A 70 2.32 7.42 7.95
CA GLY A 70 3.24 6.29 7.99
C GLY A 70 2.57 4.94 7.73
N GLY A 71 3.05 3.88 8.39
CA GLY A 71 2.52 2.52 8.19
C GLY A 71 1.02 2.42 8.46
N ASP A 72 0.50 3.09 9.50
CA ASP A 72 -0.92 3.04 9.85
C ASP A 72 -1.78 3.75 8.79
N GLY A 73 -1.31 4.88 8.25
CA GLY A 73 -1.97 5.54 7.14
C GLY A 73 -2.00 4.65 5.89
N ALA A 74 -0.90 3.97 5.58
CA ALA A 74 -0.84 3.04 4.44
C ALA A 74 -1.88 1.92 4.55
N ARG A 75 -2.05 1.35 5.75
CA ARG A 75 -3.06 0.31 6.05
C ARG A 75 -4.48 0.83 5.83
N ALA A 76 -4.80 1.97 6.45
CA ALA A 76 -6.12 2.57 6.37
C ALA A 76 -6.52 2.95 4.92
N GLU A 77 -5.60 3.52 4.17
CA GLU A 77 -5.82 3.91 2.77
C GLU A 77 -6.05 2.68 1.87
N LEU A 78 -5.24 1.62 2.04
CA LEU A 78 -5.40 0.39 1.28
C LEU A 78 -6.72 -0.32 1.61
N GLU A 79 -7.11 -0.36 2.88
CA GLU A 79 -8.41 -0.91 3.30
C GLU A 79 -9.56 -0.14 2.66
N ARG A 80 -9.52 1.20 2.71
CA ARG A 80 -10.55 2.04 2.10
C ARG A 80 -10.66 1.75 0.60
N PHE A 81 -9.54 1.77 -0.11
CA PHE A 81 -9.50 1.53 -1.55
C PHE A 81 -10.13 0.18 -1.92
N TRP A 82 -9.70 -0.92 -1.29
CA TRP A 82 -10.23 -2.24 -1.63
C TRP A 82 -11.69 -2.45 -1.21
N ARG A 83 -12.13 -1.81 -0.12
CA ARG A 83 -13.55 -1.79 0.25
C ARG A 83 -14.38 -1.07 -0.82
N GLU A 84 -13.92 0.08 -1.32
CA GLU A 84 -14.60 0.82 -2.39
C GLU A 84 -14.65 0.01 -3.69
N ILE A 85 -13.56 -0.67 -4.07
CA ILE A 85 -13.54 -1.58 -5.23
C ILE A 85 -14.56 -2.72 -5.06
N SER A 86 -14.66 -3.30 -3.85
CA SER A 86 -15.64 -4.34 -3.57
C SER A 86 -17.08 -3.84 -3.73
N VAL A 87 -17.40 -2.65 -3.21
CA VAL A 87 -18.74 -2.05 -3.33
C VAL A 87 -19.05 -1.73 -4.80
N ALA A 88 -18.10 -1.12 -5.53
CA ALA A 88 -18.27 -0.80 -6.94
C ALA A 88 -18.51 -2.08 -7.78
N GLY A 89 -17.79 -3.17 -7.50
CA GLY A 89 -17.97 -4.45 -8.17
C GLY A 89 -19.37 -5.07 -8.00
N GLN A 90 -20.03 -4.83 -6.87
CA GLN A 90 -21.40 -5.33 -6.63
C GLN A 90 -22.46 -4.62 -7.49
N SER A 91 -22.22 -3.36 -7.85
CA SER A 91 -23.12 -2.57 -8.70
C SER A 91 -22.94 -2.79 -10.22
N SER A 92 -21.99 -3.65 -10.61
CA SER A 92 -21.74 -3.98 -12.01
C SER A 92 -22.88 -4.80 -12.61
N LEU A 93 -23.39 -4.38 -13.78
CA LEU A 93 -24.37 -5.13 -14.58
C LEU A 93 -23.82 -6.47 -15.10
N ILE A 94 -22.50 -6.65 -15.10
CA ILE A 94 -21.83 -7.92 -15.34
C ILE A 94 -21.42 -8.48 -13.98
N GLN A 95 -22.25 -9.36 -13.43
CA GLN A 95 -21.90 -10.22 -12.30
C GLN A 95 -21.27 -11.50 -12.87
N ARG A 96 -20.06 -11.82 -12.41
CA ARG A 96 -19.37 -13.09 -12.72
C ARG A 96 -19.19 -13.89 -11.45
#